data_AF-A0A2E0WWE3-F1
#
_entry.id   AF-A0A2E0WWE3-F1
#
_cell.length_a   1.000
_cell.length_b   1.000
_cell.length_c   1.000
_cell.angle_alpha   90.00
_cell.angle_beta   90.00
_cell.angle_gamma   90.00
#
_symmetry.space_group_name_H-M   'P 1'
#
loop_
_entity.id
_entity.type
_entity.pdbx_description
1 polymer ?
#
loop_
_entity_poly.entity_id
_entity_poly.type
_entity_poly.pdbx_seq_one_letter_code
_entity_poly.pdbx_strand_id
1 'polypeptide(L)'
;MDFALAANRLDIARVLLELGWDPNRPMATPAESGEHPLAFLIIRRDIEGVRLLMEFGADPQRVDSNGQSAFQLCEDISPADLREQFLEALAPQ
;
A
#
# COMPACT_ATOMS: atom_id res chain seq x y z
N MET A 1 1.06 12.67 1.65
CA MET A 1 0.59 11.29 1.44
C MET A 1 0.49 10.57 2.77
N ASP A 2 1.59 10.49 3.52
CA ASP A 2 1.69 9.76 4.79
C ASP A 2 0.54 10.02 5.75
N PHE A 3 0.23 11.30 6.02
CA PHE A 3 -0.88 11.68 6.89
C PHE A 3 -2.25 11.30 6.32
N ALA A 4 -2.42 11.36 5.00
CA ALA A 4 -3.66 10.97 4.34
C ALA A 4 -3.90 9.46 4.49
N LEU A 5 -2.88 8.62 4.26
CA LEU A 5 -2.98 7.18 4.46
C LEU A 5 -3.17 6.83 5.94
N ALA A 6 -2.41 7.45 6.84
CA ALA A 6 -2.50 7.19 8.28
C ALA A 6 -3.88 7.55 8.87
N ALA A 7 -4.52 8.61 8.33
CA ALA A 7 -5.86 9.04 8.72
C ALA A 7 -6.98 8.37 7.90
N ASN A 8 -6.67 7.42 7.01
CA ASN A 8 -7.61 6.80 6.07
C ASN A 8 -8.44 7.84 5.26
N ARG A 9 -7.76 8.90 4.80
CA ARG A 9 -8.30 9.98 3.98
C ARG A 9 -8.01 9.71 2.51
N LEU A 10 -8.68 8.71 1.95
CA LEU A 10 -8.53 8.30 0.55
C LEU A 10 -8.89 9.42 -0.44
N ASP A 11 -9.77 10.33 -0.04
CA ASP A 11 -10.09 11.56 -0.77
C ASP A 11 -8.84 12.45 -0.95
N ILE A 12 -8.10 12.68 0.14
CA ILE A 12 -6.85 13.45 0.10
C ILE A 12 -5.75 12.66 -0.63
N ALA A 13 -5.66 11.35 -0.39
CA ALA A 13 -4.68 10.50 -1.05
C ALA A 13 -4.86 10.52 -2.57
N ARG A 14 -6.11 10.40 -3.07
CA ARG A 14 -6.43 10.46 -4.50
C ARG A 14 -6.00 11.80 -5.11
N VAL A 15 -6.33 12.92 -4.48
CA VAL A 15 -5.89 14.25 -4.96
C VAL A 15 -4.37 14.35 -5.05
N LEU A 16 -3.64 13.81 -4.07
CA LEU A 16 -2.18 13.84 -4.10
C LEU A 16 -1.61 13.00 -5.26
N LEU A 17 -2.16 11.81 -5.50
CA LEU A 17 -1.78 10.95 -6.60
C LEU A 17 -2.08 11.61 -7.96
N GLU A 18 -3.24 12.25 -8.10
CA GLU A 18 -3.62 13.03 -9.29
C GLU A 18 -2.68 14.22 -9.55
N LEU A 19 -2.13 14.82 -8.48
CA LEU A 19 -1.10 15.86 -8.58
C LEU A 19 0.30 15.32 -8.93
N GLY A 20 0.43 14.03 -9.22
CA GLY A 20 1.67 13.39 -9.62
C GLY A 20 2.54 12.93 -8.44
N TRP A 21 1.94 12.73 -7.26
CA TRP A 21 2.66 12.07 -6.17
C TRP A 21 2.97 10.63 -6.56
N ASP A 22 4.25 10.25 -6.55
CA ASP A 22 4.70 8.91 -6.94
C ASP A 22 4.26 7.85 -5.90
N PRO A 23 3.36 6.91 -6.24
CA PRO A 23 2.82 5.91 -5.30
C PRO A 23 3.89 4.94 -4.77
N ASN A 24 5.05 4.84 -5.42
CA ASN A 24 6.16 3.98 -5.04
C ASN A 24 7.18 4.67 -4.13
N ARG A 25 7.00 5.98 -3.91
CA ARG A 25 7.89 6.74 -3.06
C ARG A 25 7.75 6.26 -1.61
N PRO A 26 8.87 6.07 -0.89
CA PRO A 26 8.79 5.73 0.50
C PRO A 26 8.14 6.85 1.33
N MET A 27 7.37 6.45 2.33
CA MET A 27 6.81 7.34 3.33
C MET A 27 7.94 8.05 4.08
N ALA A 28 7.80 9.37 4.28
CA ALA A 28 8.78 10.18 5.00
C ALA A 28 8.81 9.87 6.50
N THR A 29 7.67 9.43 7.05
CA THR A 29 7.58 8.88 8.41
C THR A 29 7.27 7.38 8.31
N PRO A 30 8.29 6.50 8.20
CA PRO A 30 8.06 5.08 8.31
C PRO A 30 7.41 4.79 9.65
N ALA A 31 6.20 4.23 9.62
CA ALA A 31 5.64 3.58 10.80
C ALA A 31 6.46 2.30 11.09
N GLU A 32 6.12 1.59 12.17
CA GLU A 32 6.72 0.28 12.49
C GLU A 32 6.58 -0.75 11.35
N SER A 33 5.70 -0.50 10.39
CA SER A 33 5.34 -1.32 9.23
C SER A 33 6.17 -1.11 7.96
N GLY A 34 7.22 -0.29 8.02
CA GLY A 34 8.15 -0.10 6.91
C GLY A 34 7.87 1.15 6.06
N GLU A 35 8.80 1.43 5.16
CA GLU A 35 8.86 2.68 4.39
C GLU A 35 7.87 2.71 3.21
N HIS A 36 7.11 1.65 2.94
CA HIS A 36 6.33 1.52 1.69
C HIS A 36 4.82 1.76 1.87
N PRO A 37 4.20 2.65 1.07
CA PRO A 37 2.77 2.94 1.14
C PRO A 37 1.85 1.72 1.03
N LEU A 38 2.13 0.79 0.10
CA LEU A 38 1.34 -0.45 -0.05
C LEU A 38 1.46 -1.35 1.18
N ALA A 39 2.68 -1.59 1.67
CA ALA A 39 2.93 -2.40 2.87
C ALA A 39 2.21 -1.84 4.10
N PHE A 40 2.22 -0.51 4.26
CA PHE A 40 1.49 0.18 5.33
C PHE A 40 -0.01 -0.11 5.29
N LEU A 41 -0.63 -0.06 4.11
CA LEU A 41 -2.07 -0.28 3.93
C LEU A 41 -2.45 -1.75 4.14
N ILE A 42 -1.60 -2.67 3.69
CA ILE A 42 -1.74 -4.11 3.90
C ILE A 42 -1.76 -4.44 5.40
N ILE A 43 -0.81 -3.90 6.17
CA ILE A 43 -0.74 -4.09 7.62
C ILE A 43 -1.95 -3.47 8.33
N ARG A 44 -2.46 -2.35 7.82
CA ARG A 44 -3.69 -1.72 8.31
C ARG A 44 -4.98 -2.38 7.84
N ARG A 45 -4.88 -3.42 7.00
CA ARG A 45 -6.03 -4.13 6.41
C ARG A 45 -6.92 -3.20 5.56
N ASP A 46 -6.31 -2.20 4.92
CA ASP A 46 -6.98 -1.20 4.10
C ASP A 46 -6.92 -1.58 2.61
N ILE A 47 -7.87 -2.41 2.19
CA ILE A 47 -7.98 -2.89 0.80
C ILE A 47 -8.28 -1.73 -0.16
N GLU A 48 -9.12 -0.78 0.24
CA GLU A 48 -9.50 0.34 -0.63
C GLU A 48 -8.31 1.28 -0.86
N GLY A 49 -7.49 1.52 0.15
CA GLY A 49 -6.22 2.22 -0.02
C GLY A 49 -5.28 1.48 -0.96
N VAL A 50 -5.18 0.14 -0.85
CA VAL A 50 -4.35 -0.66 -1.77
C VAL A 50 -4.85 -0.53 -3.21
N ARG A 51 -6.16 -0.67 -3.44
CA ARG A 51 -6.76 -0.48 -4.77
C ARG A 51 -6.46 0.90 -5.33
N LEU A 52 -6.62 1.94 -4.51
CA LEU A 52 -6.30 3.32 -4.90
C LEU A 52 -4.83 3.46 -5.31
N LEU A 53 -3.88 2.91 -4.57
CA LEU A 53 -2.47 2.99 -4.96
C LEU A 53 -2.17 2.21 -6.25
N MET A 54 -2.75 1.02 -6.40
CA MET A 54 -2.60 0.18 -7.59
C MET A 54 -3.19 0.86 -8.84
N GLU A 55 -4.31 1.58 -8.72
CA GLU A 55 -4.90 2.41 -9.79
C GLU A 55 -3.89 3.42 -10.36
N PHE A 56 -2.98 3.93 -9.53
CA PHE A 56 -2.00 4.94 -9.91
C PHE A 56 -0.61 4.36 -10.22
N GLY A 57 -0.49 3.03 -10.34
CA GLY A 57 0.76 2.37 -10.74
C GLY A 57 1.73 2.09 -9.59
N ALA A 58 1.21 1.83 -8.39
CA ALA A 58 2.01 1.26 -7.32
C ALA A 58 2.54 -0.14 -7.70
N ASP A 59 3.79 -0.41 -7.34
CA ASP A 59 4.48 -1.67 -7.57
C ASP A 59 4.48 -2.51 -6.28
N PRO A 60 3.70 -3.61 -6.22
CA PRO A 60 3.66 -4.46 -5.04
C PRO A 60 4.90 -5.32 -4.84
N GLN A 61 5.74 -5.47 -5.85
CA GLN A 61 6.98 -6.25 -5.77
C GLN A 61 8.16 -5.41 -5.28
N ARG A 62 8.01 -4.09 -5.21
CA ARG A 62 9.03 -3.21 -4.67
C ARG A 62 9.31 -3.57 -3.21
N VAL A 63 10.59 -3.76 -2.91
CA VAL A 63 11.07 -4.13 -1.58
C VAL A 63 11.47 -2.91 -0.76
N ASP A 64 11.23 -2.99 0.54
CA ASP A 64 11.69 -2.01 1.53
C ASP A 64 13.16 -2.19 1.93
N SER A 65 13.60 -1.37 2.88
CA SER A 65 14.96 -1.44 3.45
C SER A 65 15.24 -2.75 4.21
N ASN A 66 14.21 -3.53 4.55
CA ASN A 66 14.32 -4.87 5.13
C ASN A 66 14.27 -5.98 4.07
N GLY A 67 14.13 -5.63 2.78
CA GLY A 67 14.00 -6.59 1.69
C GLY A 67 12.61 -7.22 1.57
N GLN A 68 11.59 -6.67 2.25
CA GLN A 68 10.21 -7.17 2.19
C GLN A 68 9.39 -6.35 1.19
N SER A 69 8.63 -7.05 0.34
CA SER A 69 7.68 -6.41 -0.57
C SER A 69 6.26 -6.45 -0.01
N ALA A 70 5.39 -5.58 -0.54
CA ALA A 70 3.97 -5.61 -0.24
C ALA A 70 3.35 -6.98 -0.59
N PHE A 71 3.77 -7.57 -1.70
CA PHE A 71 3.33 -8.90 -2.11
C PHE A 71 3.71 -9.98 -1.08
N GLN A 72 4.96 -9.98 -0.59
CA GLN A 72 5.41 -10.96 0.40
C GLN A 72 4.64 -10.81 1.72
N LEU A 73 4.41 -9.58 2.15
CA LEU A 73 3.59 -9.29 3.34
C LEU A 73 2.17 -9.83 3.19
N CYS A 74 1.55 -9.69 2.02
CA CYS A 74 0.23 -10.26 1.76
C CYS A 74 0.20 -11.78 1.92
N GLU A 75 1.22 -12.50 1.43
CA GLU A 75 1.29 -13.96 1.56
C GLU A 75 1.32 -14.41 3.02
N ASP A 76 2.00 -13.64 3.87
CA ASP A 76 2.19 -13.93 5.30
C ASP A 76 0.99 -13.51 6.18
N ILE A 77 -0.01 -12.82 5.62
CA ILE A 77 -1.18 -12.36 6.38
C ILE A 77 -2.18 -13.50 6.61
N SER A 78 -2.59 -13.62 7.87
CA SER A 78 -3.77 -14.38 8.31
C SER A 78 -4.86 -13.40 8.76
N PRO A 79 -6.13 -13.58 8.36
CA PRO A 79 -6.76 -14.78 7.78
C PRO A 79 -6.66 -14.93 6.25
N ALA A 80 -6.90 -16.15 5.74
CA ALA A 80 -6.79 -16.50 4.32
C ALA A 80 -7.69 -15.64 3.40
N ASP A 81 -8.93 -15.36 3.81
CA ASP A 81 -9.87 -14.52 3.05
C ASP A 81 -9.34 -13.11 2.81
N LEU A 82 -8.60 -12.57 3.78
CA LEU A 82 -8.01 -11.23 3.69
C LEU A 82 -6.81 -11.24 2.75
N ARG A 83 -5.99 -12.29 2.83
CA ARG A 83 -4.89 -12.51 1.90
C ARG A 83 -5.40 -12.59 0.47
N GLU A 84 -6.45 -13.35 0.20
CA GLU A 84 -7.02 -13.47 -1.15
C GLU A 84 -7.49 -12.11 -1.69
N GLN A 85 -8.20 -11.32 -0.89
CA GLN A 85 -8.64 -9.97 -1.28
C GLN A 85 -7.46 -9.04 -1.60
N PHE A 86 -6.38 -9.12 -0.83
CA PHE A 86 -5.18 -8.34 -1.13
C PHE A 86 -4.45 -8.83 -2.38
N LEU A 87 -4.30 -10.15 -2.56
CA LEU A 87 -3.69 -10.71 -3.76
C LEU A 87 -4.48 -10.30 -5.02
N GLU A 88 -5.81 -10.29 -4.95
CA GLU A 88 -6.66 -9.75 -6.02
C GLU A 88 -6.46 -8.26 -6.24
N ALA A 89 -6.34 -7.47 -5.15
CA ALA A 89 -6.11 -6.03 -5.26
C ALA A 89 -4.71 -5.70 -5.83
N LEU A 90 -3.72 -6.57 -5.60
CA LEU A 90 -2.35 -6.44 -6.10
C LEU A 90 -2.14 -7.06 -7.49
N ALA A 91 -3.13 -7.78 -8.03
CA ALA A 91 -3.04 -8.32 -9.36
C ALA A 91 -3.01 -7.18 -10.41
N PRO A 92 -2.14 -7.29 -11.44
CA PRO A 92 -2.13 -6.32 -12.53
C PRO A 92 -3.47 -6.34 -13.29
N GLN A 93 -4.06 -5.16 -13.49
CA GLN A 93 -5.30 -4.94 -14.26
C GLN A 93 -5.02 -4.91 -15.77
#